data_AF-A0A0F2P0N0-F1
#
_entry.id   AF-A0A0F2P0N0-F1
#
_cell.length_a   1.000
_cell.length_b   1.000
_cell.length_c   1.000
_cell.angle_alpha   90.00
_cell.angle_beta   90.00
_cell.angle_gamma   90.00
#
_symmetry.space_group_name_H-M   'P 1'
#
loop_
_entity.id
_entity.type
_entity.pdbx_description
1 polymer ?
#
loop_
_entity_poly.entity_id
_entity_poly.type
_entity_poly.pdbx_seq_one_letter_code
_entity_poly.pdbx_strand_id
1 'polypeptide(L)'
;MKKLRIILGSALAIFVITSVMESCGDPQRNMSGNYTYETECMGVEMDGSQTVKAWGMGRNREDAVEQAKKNGVRDVLFKGINNGKQDCNTKPVIFEVNAQEKYEDYFNAFFADQGAYKEFITGEDGSDMHFSVVQGRKKYEDQVTYGVIIRVQRAKLKDRMIADKIIK
;
A
#
# COMPACT_ATOMS: atom_id res chain seq x y z
N MET A 1 -58.35 -11.23 -70.04
CA MET A 1 -57.61 -10.73 -71.23
C MET A 1 -57.10 -9.32 -70.97
N LYS A 2 -55.91 -8.98 -71.50
CA LYS A 2 -55.10 -7.74 -71.33
C LYS A 2 -54.04 -7.87 -70.22
N LYS A 3 -52.91 -8.54 -70.51
CA LYS A 3 -51.69 -8.09 -71.22
C LYS A 3 -50.78 -7.18 -70.38
N LEU A 4 -49.77 -7.86 -69.84
CA LEU A 4 -48.42 -7.44 -69.46
C LEU A 4 -47.88 -6.22 -70.22
N ARG A 5 -47.39 -5.22 -69.46
CA ARG A 5 -46.35 -4.26 -69.89
C ARG A 5 -45.45 -3.92 -68.71
N ILE A 6 -44.29 -4.57 -68.68
CA ILE A 6 -43.17 -4.26 -67.79
C ILE A 6 -42.53 -2.98 -68.35
N ILE A 7 -42.59 -1.91 -67.57
CA ILE A 7 -41.87 -0.66 -67.86
C ILE A 7 -40.62 -0.63 -67.00
N LEU A 8 -39.48 -0.52 -67.70
CA LEU A 8 -38.18 -0.16 -67.17
C LEU A 8 -38.30 1.05 -66.25
N GLY A 9 -37.82 0.91 -65.02
CA GLY A 9 -37.72 2.02 -64.08
C GLY A 9 -36.66 1.69 -63.06
N SER A 10 -35.44 2.13 -63.37
CA SER A 10 -34.33 2.42 -62.46
C SER A 10 -34.62 2.35 -60.96
N ALA A 11 -33.61 1.85 -60.23
CA ALA A 11 -33.45 1.87 -58.77
C ALA A 11 -33.72 0.53 -58.07
N LEU A 12 -33.01 -0.52 -58.50
CA LEU A 12 -32.55 -1.50 -57.52
C LEU A 12 -31.29 -0.92 -56.85
N ALA A 13 -31.49 0.16 -56.09
CA ALA A 13 -30.51 0.65 -55.13
C ALA A 13 -30.44 -0.40 -54.02
N ILE A 14 -29.43 -1.24 -54.15
CA ILE A 14 -28.82 -2.14 -53.19
C ILE A 14 -29.06 -1.61 -51.76
N PHE A 15 -30.08 -2.14 -51.08
CA PHE A 15 -30.29 -1.92 -49.65
C PHE A 15 -29.38 -2.91 -48.90
N VAL A 16 -28.06 -2.71 -49.02
CA VAL A 16 -27.09 -3.35 -48.13
C VAL A 16 -27.13 -2.54 -46.85
N ILE A 17 -27.90 -3.06 -45.89
CA ILE A 17 -27.87 -2.64 -44.50
C ILE A 17 -26.48 -3.05 -43.98
N THR A 18 -25.49 -2.19 -44.14
CA THR A 18 -24.26 -2.27 -43.36
C THR A 18 -24.58 -1.76 -41.96
N SER A 19 -24.91 -2.66 -41.05
CA SER A 19 -24.89 -2.41 -39.62
C SER A 19 -23.43 -2.26 -39.18
N VAL A 20 -22.89 -1.05 -39.30
CA VAL A 20 -21.66 -0.67 -38.61
C VAL A 20 -21.95 -0.67 -37.12
N MET A 21 -21.47 -1.70 -36.42
CA MET A 21 -21.40 -1.69 -34.97
C MET A 21 -20.28 -0.70 -34.60
N GLU A 22 -20.64 0.55 -34.34
CA GLU A 22 -19.79 1.45 -33.57
C GLU A 22 -19.78 0.98 -32.11
N SER A 23 -19.04 -0.10 -31.85
CA SER A 23 -18.56 -0.41 -30.52
C SER A 23 -17.36 0.47 -30.22
N CYS A 24 -17.58 1.77 -30.08
CA CYS A 24 -16.67 2.65 -29.33
C CYS A 24 -16.87 2.36 -27.83
N GLY A 25 -16.54 1.13 -27.42
CA GLY A 25 -16.25 0.82 -26.04
C GLY A 25 -14.84 1.33 -25.77
N ASP A 26 -14.73 2.45 -25.05
CA ASP A 26 -13.46 2.85 -24.44
C ASP A 26 -12.86 1.63 -23.70
N PRO A 27 -11.69 1.08 -24.11
CA PRO A 27 -11.04 0.01 -23.37
C PRO A 27 -10.52 0.48 -22.00
N GLN A 28 -10.68 1.76 -21.66
CA GLN A 28 -10.32 2.35 -20.37
C GLN A 28 -11.56 2.59 -19.49
N ARG A 29 -12.39 1.57 -19.28
CA ARG A 29 -13.30 1.58 -18.12
C ARG A 29 -12.99 0.40 -17.22
N ASN A 30 -12.34 0.73 -16.11
CA ASN A 30 -12.11 -0.11 -14.94
C ASN A 30 -10.95 -1.12 -15.04
N MET A 31 -9.73 -0.64 -15.34
CA MET A 31 -8.59 -1.19 -14.60
C MET A 31 -8.64 -0.58 -13.20
N SER A 32 -9.49 -1.12 -12.32
CA SER A 32 -9.29 -0.96 -10.88
C SER A 32 -8.03 -1.74 -10.53
N GLY A 33 -6.87 -1.16 -10.84
CA GLY A 33 -5.58 -1.76 -10.54
C GLY A 33 -5.58 -2.07 -9.05
N ASN A 34 -5.38 -3.34 -8.70
CA ASN A 34 -5.14 -3.73 -7.32
C ASN A 34 -3.83 -3.09 -6.88
N TYR A 35 -3.91 -1.85 -6.36
CA TYR A 35 -2.75 -1.17 -5.82
C TYR A 35 -2.40 -1.83 -4.48
N THR A 36 -1.30 -2.57 -4.47
CA THR A 36 -0.72 -3.10 -3.23
C THR A 36 0.16 -2.01 -2.63
N TYR A 37 -0.23 -1.54 -1.45
CA TYR A 37 0.57 -0.58 -0.71
C TYR A 37 1.70 -1.30 0.00
N GLU A 38 2.93 -1.05 -0.43
CA GLU A 38 4.14 -1.53 0.23
C GLU A 38 4.80 -0.39 1.00
N THR A 39 5.53 -0.73 2.06
CA THR A 39 6.30 0.27 2.81
C THR A 39 7.47 0.74 1.96
N GLU A 40 7.59 2.06 1.80
CA GLU A 40 8.59 2.71 0.98
C GLU A 40 9.59 3.44 1.87
N CYS A 41 10.88 3.38 1.53
CA CYS A 41 11.87 4.17 2.23
C CYS A 41 11.93 5.60 1.69
N MET A 42 11.95 6.56 2.62
CA MET A 42 12.01 7.99 2.35
C MET A 42 13.41 8.58 2.64
N GLY A 43 14.25 7.88 3.40
CA GLY A 43 15.64 8.27 3.66
C GLY A 43 16.21 7.60 4.91
N VAL A 44 17.51 7.78 5.12
CA VAL A 44 18.24 7.36 6.32
C VAL A 44 19.03 8.52 6.89
N GLU A 45 19.17 8.52 8.20
CA GLU A 45 19.96 9.52 8.92
C GLU A 45 21.24 8.89 9.50
N MET A 46 22.26 9.72 9.76
CA MET A 46 23.55 9.25 10.26
C MET A 46 23.50 8.65 11.68
N ASP A 47 22.40 8.87 12.41
CA ASP A 47 22.12 8.25 13.72
C ASP A 47 21.60 6.81 13.60
N GLY A 48 21.46 6.29 12.37
CA GLY A 48 20.94 4.96 12.09
C GLY A 48 19.42 4.86 12.12
N SER A 49 18.70 5.99 12.22
CA SER A 49 17.26 6.03 11.98
C SER A 49 16.93 6.00 10.49
N GLN A 50 15.74 5.48 10.18
CA GLN A 50 15.27 5.32 8.81
C GLN A 50 13.84 5.83 8.70
N THR A 51 13.61 6.78 7.81
CA THR A 51 12.29 7.33 7.53
C THR A 51 11.60 6.48 6.49
N VAL A 52 10.40 6.00 6.81
CA VAL A 52 9.60 5.14 5.95
C VAL A 52 8.18 5.69 5.81
N LYS A 53 7.61 5.49 4.64
CA LYS A 53 6.18 5.68 4.38
C LYS A 53 5.51 4.31 4.43
N ALA A 54 4.81 4.06 5.53
CA ALA A 54 4.09 2.81 5.75
C ALA A 54 2.60 3.02 5.54
N TRP A 55 1.87 1.94 5.26
CA TRP A 55 0.43 1.98 4.96
C TRP A 55 -0.35 1.06 5.89
N GLY A 56 -1.56 1.46 6.22
CA GLY A 56 -2.48 0.73 7.08
C GLY A 56 -3.92 0.91 6.62
N MET A 57 -4.75 -0.08 6.96
CA MET A 57 -6.19 -0.05 6.74
C MET A 57 -6.90 -0.11 8.08
N GLY A 58 -8.04 0.56 8.19
CA GLY A 58 -8.83 0.62 9.41
C GLY A 58 -10.26 1.08 9.14
N ARG A 59 -11.11 1.05 10.16
CA ARG A 59 -12.53 1.48 10.04
C ARG A 59 -12.66 2.99 9.90
N ASN A 60 -11.68 3.73 10.43
CA ASN A 60 -11.57 5.17 10.36
C ASN A 60 -10.10 5.58 10.13
N ARG A 61 -9.85 6.88 10.07
CA ARG A 61 -8.51 7.44 9.82
C ARG A 61 -7.54 7.07 10.94
N GLU A 62 -7.98 7.15 12.19
CA GLU A 62 -7.17 6.92 13.38
C GLU A 62 -6.69 5.46 13.43
N ASP A 63 -7.60 4.51 13.23
CA ASP A 63 -7.31 3.08 13.15
C ASP A 63 -6.32 2.78 12.01
N ALA A 64 -6.56 3.35 10.83
CA ALA A 64 -5.69 3.14 9.67
C ALA A 64 -4.28 3.70 9.88
N VAL A 65 -4.16 4.88 10.51
CA VAL A 65 -2.88 5.50 10.84
C VAL A 65 -2.14 4.71 11.91
N GLU A 66 -2.82 4.27 12.97
CA GLU A 66 -2.23 3.42 14.02
C GLU A 66 -1.72 2.10 13.42
N GLN A 67 -2.52 1.47 12.55
CA GLN A 67 -2.11 0.25 11.86
C GLN A 67 -0.93 0.48 10.92
N ALA A 68 -0.87 1.63 10.23
CA ALA A 68 0.24 2.00 9.37
C ALA A 68 1.55 2.17 10.16
N LYS A 69 1.48 2.77 11.36
CA LYS A 69 2.65 2.89 12.26
C LYS A 69 3.18 1.53 12.69
N LYS A 70 2.28 0.63 13.12
CA LYS A 70 2.64 -0.77 13.47
C LYS A 70 3.27 -1.49 12.30
N ASN A 71 2.68 -1.36 11.10
CA ASN A 71 3.20 -1.99 9.89
C ASN A 71 4.60 -1.48 9.52
N GLY A 72 4.86 -0.17 9.62
CA GLY A 72 6.19 0.38 9.33
C GLY A 72 7.28 -0.18 10.24
N VAL A 73 7.01 -0.25 11.55
CA VAL A 73 7.97 -0.86 12.51
C VAL A 73 8.12 -2.36 12.26
N ARG A 74 7.03 -3.07 12.01
CA ARG A 74 7.04 -4.51 11.69
C ARG A 74 7.87 -4.80 10.45
N ASP A 75 7.70 -4.01 9.39
CA ASP A 75 8.44 -4.21 8.15
C ASP A 75 9.94 -3.96 8.36
N VAL A 76 10.34 -2.94 9.12
CA VAL A 76 11.74 -2.72 9.52
C VAL A 76 12.30 -3.89 10.36
N LEU A 77 11.50 -4.44 11.28
CA LEU A 77 11.93 -5.54 12.15
C LEU A 77 12.12 -6.85 11.40
N PHE A 78 11.16 -7.26 10.57
CA PHE A 78 11.06 -8.64 10.06
C PHE A 78 11.24 -8.79 8.55
N LYS A 79 10.98 -7.75 7.75
CA LYS A 79 11.02 -7.86 6.28
C LYS A 79 12.21 -7.14 5.65
N GLY A 80 12.59 -5.99 6.21
CA GLY A 80 13.42 -5.02 5.53
C GLY A 80 12.63 -4.22 4.49
N ILE A 81 13.22 -3.12 4.00
CA ILE A 81 12.56 -2.17 3.10
C ILE A 81 13.33 -2.11 1.78
N ASN A 82 12.73 -2.63 0.70
CA ASN A 82 13.39 -2.71 -0.62
C ASN A 82 12.86 -1.68 -1.64
N ASN A 83 11.78 -0.98 -1.30
CA ASN A 83 11.16 0.04 -2.17
C ASN A 83 11.52 1.46 -1.69
N GLY A 84 11.41 2.42 -2.61
CA GLY A 84 11.72 3.83 -2.33
C GLY A 84 13.18 4.16 -2.63
N LYS A 85 13.79 5.02 -1.80
CA LYS A 85 15.19 5.44 -2.00
C LYS A 85 16.17 4.28 -1.79
N GLN A 86 17.25 4.29 -2.58
CA GLN A 86 18.23 3.20 -2.67
C GLN A 86 19.30 3.23 -1.56
N ASP A 87 19.44 4.35 -0.87
CA ASP A 87 20.37 4.55 0.25
C ASP A 87 19.92 3.89 1.56
N CYS A 88 18.72 3.31 1.54
CA CYS A 88 18.08 2.77 2.72
C CYS A 88 18.63 1.43 3.17
N ASN A 89 18.50 1.17 4.48
CA ASN A 89 18.80 -0.16 5.00
C ASN A 89 17.72 -1.13 4.54
N THR A 90 18.11 -2.01 3.61
CA THR A 90 17.21 -2.99 3.01
C THR A 90 17.03 -4.24 3.87
N LYS A 91 17.92 -4.47 4.84
CA LYS A 91 17.90 -5.68 5.67
C LYS A 91 17.01 -5.52 6.89
N PRO A 92 16.25 -6.56 7.27
CA PRO A 92 15.51 -6.56 8.53
C PRO A 92 16.46 -6.44 9.73
N VAL A 93 15.92 -5.99 10.86
CA VAL A 93 16.65 -6.00 12.13
C VAL A 93 16.80 -7.43 12.66
N ILE A 94 15.76 -8.25 12.52
CA ILE A 94 15.72 -9.64 12.95
C ILE A 94 15.79 -10.53 11.71
N PHE A 95 16.86 -11.34 11.61
CA PHE A 95 17.05 -12.28 10.50
C PHE A 95 16.41 -13.66 10.73
N GLU A 96 16.04 -13.99 11.98
CA GLU A 96 15.34 -15.23 12.30
C GLU A 96 13.93 -15.19 11.70
N VAL A 97 13.69 -16.01 10.67
CA VAL A 97 12.48 -15.96 9.82
C VAL A 97 11.19 -16.22 10.59
N ASN A 98 11.24 -17.03 11.65
CA ASN A 98 10.10 -17.38 12.50
C ASN A 98 10.09 -16.59 13.82
N ALA A 99 10.87 -15.52 13.95
CA ALA A 99 10.96 -14.78 15.21
C ALA A 99 9.61 -14.20 15.66
N GLN A 100 8.78 -13.73 14.73
CA GLN A 100 7.47 -13.18 15.08
C GLN A 100 6.56 -14.24 15.71
N GLU A 101 6.58 -15.48 15.21
CA GLU A 101 5.79 -16.60 15.74
C GLU A 101 6.40 -17.16 17.03
N LYS A 102 7.72 -17.34 17.06
CA LYS A 102 8.45 -17.86 18.21
C LYS A 102 8.32 -16.98 19.46
N TYR A 103 8.24 -15.66 19.26
CA TYR A 103 8.09 -14.66 20.31
C TYR A 103 6.73 -13.95 20.22
N GLU A 104 5.69 -14.70 19.84
CA GLU A 104 4.34 -14.16 19.59
C GLU A 104 3.81 -13.32 20.75
N ASP A 105 3.85 -13.84 21.98
CA ASP A 105 3.36 -13.11 23.17
C ASP A 105 4.07 -11.76 23.36
N TYR A 106 5.38 -11.72 23.10
CA TYR A 106 6.16 -10.49 23.17
C TYR A 106 5.71 -9.51 22.10
N PHE A 107 5.61 -9.94 20.84
CA PHE A 107 5.26 -9.04 19.74
C PHE A 107 3.80 -8.59 19.77
N ASN A 108 2.89 -9.44 20.27
CA ASN A 108 1.51 -9.07 20.51
C ASN A 108 1.40 -7.92 21.52
N ALA A 109 2.16 -7.99 22.63
CA ALA A 109 2.24 -6.90 23.60
C ALA A 109 2.97 -5.67 23.03
N PHE A 110 4.07 -5.88 22.30
CA PHE A 110 4.87 -4.81 21.70
C PHE A 110 4.07 -3.95 20.70
N PHE A 111 3.24 -4.59 19.87
CA PHE A 111 2.39 -3.95 18.86
C PHE A 111 0.95 -3.70 19.32
N ALA A 112 0.65 -3.88 20.62
CA ALA A 112 -0.63 -3.50 21.17
C ALA A 112 -0.91 -2.00 20.97
N ASP A 113 -2.17 -1.59 21.14
CA ASP A 113 -2.50 -0.17 21.17
C ASP A 113 -1.77 0.48 22.36
N GLN A 114 -1.09 1.60 22.11
CA GLN A 114 -0.15 2.21 23.09
C GLN A 114 1.03 1.31 23.49
N GLY A 115 1.32 0.27 22.70
CA GLY A 115 2.45 -0.63 22.93
C GLY A 115 3.81 0.04 22.76
N ALA A 116 4.85 -0.66 23.23
CA ALA A 116 6.22 -0.16 23.27
C ALA A 116 6.80 0.23 21.91
N TYR A 117 6.23 -0.26 20.80
CA TYR A 117 6.65 0.12 19.45
C TYR A 117 6.66 1.65 19.22
N LYS A 118 5.80 2.39 19.92
CA LYS A 118 5.71 3.86 19.81
C LYS A 118 6.99 4.58 20.25
N GLU A 119 7.75 4.00 21.18
CA GLU A 119 9.01 4.57 21.69
C GLU A 119 10.16 4.58 20.65
N PHE A 120 9.93 3.93 19.51
CA PHE A 120 10.90 3.75 18.44
C PHE A 120 10.52 4.48 17.15
N ILE A 121 9.43 5.24 17.18
CA ILE A 121 8.98 6.05 16.04
C ILE A 121 8.88 7.51 16.43
N THR A 122 9.22 8.38 15.49
CA THR A 122 9.01 9.84 15.56
C THR A 122 8.41 10.29 14.23
N GLY A 123 7.92 11.52 14.15
CA GLY A 123 7.65 12.20 12.88
C GLY A 123 8.91 12.36 12.03
N GLU A 124 8.73 12.76 10.77
CA GLU A 124 9.86 13.01 9.84
C GLU A 124 10.77 14.14 10.34
N ASP A 125 10.20 15.13 11.03
CA ASP A 125 10.92 16.23 11.68
C ASP A 125 11.55 15.84 13.03
N GLY A 126 11.41 14.58 13.44
CA GLY A 126 11.85 14.08 14.73
C GLY A 126 10.96 14.46 15.91
N SER A 127 9.81 15.10 15.68
CA SER A 127 8.81 15.39 16.72
C SER A 127 7.89 14.20 16.96
N ASP A 128 7.41 14.04 18.20
CA ASP A 128 6.40 13.01 18.51
C ASP A 128 4.95 13.48 18.25
N MET A 129 4.79 14.76 17.90
CA MET A 129 3.49 15.43 17.83
C MET A 129 2.89 15.41 16.42
N HIS A 130 3.72 15.41 15.38
CA HIS A 130 3.26 15.55 14.00
C HIS A 130 3.75 14.43 13.10
N PHE A 131 2.79 13.68 12.56
CA PHE A 131 3.04 12.67 11.54
C PHE A 131 2.41 13.12 10.23
N SER A 132 3.18 13.09 9.15
CA SER A 132 2.67 13.31 7.80
C SER A 132 1.78 12.13 7.40
N VAL A 133 0.50 12.40 7.16
CA VAL A 133 -0.51 11.39 6.81
C VAL A 133 -1.01 11.61 5.39
N VAL A 134 -1.02 10.54 4.59
CA VAL A 134 -1.43 10.56 3.19
C VAL A 134 -2.63 9.65 3.02
N GLN A 135 -3.72 10.15 2.44
CA GLN A 135 -4.88 9.30 2.16
C GLN A 135 -4.59 8.34 1.00
N GLY A 136 -4.89 7.06 1.22
CA GLY A 136 -4.82 6.03 0.18
C GLY A 136 -5.95 6.19 -0.83
N ARG A 137 -5.70 5.73 -2.05
CA ARG A 137 -6.67 5.69 -3.16
C ARG A 137 -7.69 4.55 -3.01
N LYS A 138 -7.41 3.57 -2.14
CA LYS A 138 -8.25 2.38 -1.94
C LYS A 138 -9.19 2.57 -0.76
N LYS A 139 -10.49 2.53 -1.04
CA LYS A 139 -11.55 2.31 -0.05
C LYS A 139 -12.08 0.90 -0.30
N TYR A 140 -11.88 -0.01 0.64
CA TYR A 140 -12.39 -1.38 0.53
C TYR A 140 -13.62 -1.47 1.40
N GLU A 141 -14.81 -1.55 0.79
CA GLU A 141 -16.10 -1.56 1.51
C GLU A 141 -16.15 -0.46 2.59
N ASP A 142 -16.03 -0.87 3.86
CA ASP A 142 -16.10 -0.05 5.07
C ASP A 142 -14.73 0.29 5.69
N GLN A 143 -13.63 0.01 4.99
CA GLN A 143 -12.27 0.33 5.43
C GLN A 143 -11.65 1.46 4.61
N VAL A 144 -10.92 2.32 5.31
CA VAL A 144 -10.11 3.39 4.75
C VAL A 144 -8.63 3.01 4.82
N THR A 145 -7.88 3.39 3.78
CA THR A 145 -6.43 3.20 3.75
C THR A 145 -5.74 4.53 3.97
N TYR A 146 -4.76 4.58 4.88
CA TYR A 146 -3.92 5.74 5.12
C TYR A 146 -2.44 5.33 5.16
N GLY A 147 -1.62 6.19 4.59
CA GLY A 147 -0.18 6.15 4.70
C GLY A 147 0.29 7.12 5.78
N VAL A 148 1.37 6.77 6.46
CA VAL A 148 2.03 7.62 7.44
C VAL A 148 3.53 7.60 7.19
N ILE A 149 4.16 8.79 7.24
CA ILE A 149 5.61 8.90 7.22
C ILE A 149 6.08 8.90 8.67
N ILE A 150 6.90 7.92 9.02
CA ILE A 150 7.49 7.75 10.35
C ILE A 150 8.99 7.59 10.23
N ARG A 151 9.72 8.19 11.15
CA ARG A 151 11.15 7.93 11.35
C ARG A 151 11.31 6.84 12.40
N VAL A 152 11.83 5.69 11.98
CA VAL A 152 12.04 4.50 12.81
C VAL A 152 13.48 4.48 13.32
N GLN A 153 13.64 4.44 14.64
CA GLN A 153 14.95 4.38 15.32
C GLN A 153 15.51 2.95 15.26
N ARG A 154 15.97 2.53 14.08
CA ARG A 154 16.39 1.15 13.79
C ARG A 154 17.51 0.64 14.72
N ALA A 155 18.50 1.50 15.03
CA ALA A 155 19.57 1.16 15.98
C ALA A 155 19.01 0.84 17.38
N LYS A 156 18.15 1.72 17.92
CA LYS A 156 17.50 1.54 19.22
C LYS A 156 16.59 0.30 19.26
N LEU A 157 15.87 0.00 18.17
CA LEU A 157 15.10 -1.24 18.04
C LEU A 157 16.01 -2.47 18.13
N LYS A 158 17.14 -2.47 17.43
CA LYS A 158 18.10 -3.57 17.47
C LYS A 158 18.61 -3.79 18.89
N ASP A 159 18.99 -2.72 19.59
CA ASP A 159 19.48 -2.79 20.97
C ASP A 159 18.39 -3.35 21.91
N ARG A 160 17.13 -2.93 21.73
CA ARG A 160 16.00 -3.47 22.48
C ARG A 160 15.82 -4.97 22.24
N MET A 161 15.86 -5.42 20.98
CA MET A 161 15.71 -6.84 20.65
C MET A 161 16.85 -7.70 21.22
N ILE A 162 18.06 -7.15 21.33
CA ILE A 162 19.20 -7.82 22.00
C ILE A 162 18.96 -7.87 23.52
N ALA A 163 18.60 -6.74 24.13
CA ALA A 163 18.34 -6.67 25.58
C ALA A 163 17.23 -7.62 26.03
N ASP A 164 16.18 -7.75 25.22
CA ASP A 164 15.03 -8.62 25.47
C ASP A 164 15.29 -10.09 25.05
N LYS A 165 16.51 -10.42 24.62
CA LYS A 165 16.95 -11.78 24.22
C LYS A 165 16.16 -12.37 23.04
N ILE A 166 15.65 -11.50 22.17
CA ILE A 166 15.05 -11.86 20.89
C ILE A 166 16.14 -12.13 19.85
N ILE A 167 17.14 -11.25 19.79
CA ILE A 167 18.37 -11.44 19.01
C ILE A 167 19.46 -11.97 19.95
N LYS A 168 20.18 -13.01 19.50
CA LYS A 168 21.29 -13.63 20.23
C LYS A 168 22.64 -13.14 19.74
#